data_AF-A0A2X2U471-F1
#
_entry.id   AF-A0A2X2U471-F1
#
_cell.length_a   1.000
_cell.length_b   1.000
_cell.length_c   1.000
_cell.angle_alpha   90.00
_cell.angle_beta   90.00
_cell.angle_gamma   90.00
#
_symmetry.space_group_name_H-M   'P 1'
#
loop_
_entity.id
_entity.type
_entity.pdbx_description
1 polymer ?
#
loop_
_entity_poly.entity_id
_entity_poly.type
_entity_poly.pdbx_seq_one_letter_code
_entity_poly.pdbx_strand_id
1 'polypeptide(L)'
;MISLIPAWLSAGLGVAGKMLPAIGFAMILNVMAKKELIPFVLFGYIAIAYLNLPVMGVAVIGTAIALLVFFHAGKENGESVEEVEVEFEDGI
;
A
#
# COMPACT_ATOMS: atom_id res chain seq x y z
N MET A 1 -17.43 29.17 21.70
CA MET A 1 -17.44 27.76 22.15
C MET A 1 -16.34 26.89 21.50
N ILE A 2 -15.29 27.47 20.89
CA ILE A 2 -14.11 26.73 20.38
C ILE A 2 -12.87 26.89 21.28
N SER A 3 -12.92 27.79 22.26
CA SER A 3 -11.80 28.12 23.17
C SER A 3 -11.55 27.10 24.29
N LEU A 4 -12.28 25.97 24.33
CA LEU A 4 -12.08 24.92 25.34
C LEU A 4 -11.27 23.71 24.83
N ILE A 5 -11.10 23.56 23.51
CA ILE A 5 -10.24 22.50 22.99
C ILE A 5 -8.80 23.00 23.06
N PRO A 6 -7.95 22.38 23.88
CA PRO A 6 -6.57 22.81 24.01
C PRO A 6 -5.83 22.58 22.68
N ALA A 7 -4.93 23.51 22.31
CA ALA A 7 -4.27 23.51 21.00
C ALA A 7 -3.53 22.19 20.69
N TRP A 8 -3.04 21.49 21.71
CA TRP A 8 -2.40 20.18 21.56
C TRP A 8 -3.36 19.09 21.04
N LEU A 9 -4.64 19.15 21.41
CA LEU A 9 -5.64 18.18 20.96
C LEU A 9 -6.04 18.43 19.51
N SER A 10 -6.25 19.69 19.11
CA SER A 10 -6.48 20.05 17.71
C SER A 10 -5.29 19.74 16.81
N ALA A 11 -4.06 19.98 17.29
CA ALA A 11 -2.84 19.63 16.58
C ALA A 11 -2.69 18.10 16.45
N GLY A 12 -2.94 17.35 17.53
CA GLY A 12 -2.90 15.89 17.53
C GLY A 12 -3.92 15.28 16.57
N LEU A 13 -5.16 15.76 16.59
CA LEU A 13 -6.22 15.30 15.68
C LEU A 13 -5.91 15.63 14.21
N GLY A 14 -5.26 16.78 13.95
CA GLY A 14 -4.81 17.17 12.62
C GLY A 14 -3.69 16.30 12.06
N VAL A 15 -2.74 15.88 12.91
CA VAL A 15 -1.69 14.92 12.51
C VAL A 15 -2.29 13.53 12.30
N ALA A 16 -3.16 13.07 13.20
CA ALA A 16 -3.85 11.79 13.08
C ALA A 16 -4.67 11.71 11.76
N GLY A 17 -5.39 12.78 11.42
CA GLY A 17 -6.14 12.85 10.16
C GLY A 17 -5.26 12.78 8.91
N LYS A 18 -4.02 13.29 8.96
CA LYS A 18 -3.05 13.18 7.86
C LYS A 18 -2.39 11.80 7.76
N MET A 19 -2.35 11.03 8.84
CA MET A 19 -1.79 9.66 8.83
C MET A 19 -2.81 8.61 8.35
N LEU A 20 -4.11 8.88 8.46
CA LEU A 20 -5.17 7.95 8.07
C LEU A 20 -5.04 7.39 6.63
N PRO A 21 -4.70 8.18 5.59
CA PRO A 21 -4.48 7.64 4.25
C PRO A 21 -3.32 6.64 4.19
N ALA A 22 -2.24 6.89 4.92
CA ALA A 22 -1.08 5.99 4.95
C ALA A 22 -1.43 4.65 5.60
N ILE A 23 -2.24 4.67 6.66
CA ILE A 23 -2.75 3.47 7.32
C ILE A 23 -3.66 2.68 6.37
N GLY A 24 -4.51 3.36 5.60
CA GLY A 24 -5.37 2.71 4.59
C GLY A 24 -4.58 2.00 3.50
N PHE A 25 -3.53 2.65 2.96
CA PHE A 25 -2.64 2.00 1.99
C PHE A 25 -1.91 0.80 2.61
N ALA A 26 -1.45 0.91 3.86
CA ALA A 26 -0.78 -0.20 4.54
C ALA A 26 -1.71 -1.41 4.72
N MET A 27 -2.98 -1.21 5.07
CA MET A 27 -3.96 -2.29 5.20
C MET A 27 -4.18 -3.04 3.89
N ILE A 28 -4.38 -2.32 2.79
CA ILE A 28 -4.57 -2.93 1.46
C ILE A 28 -3.29 -3.65 1.02
N LEU A 29 -2.13 -3.00 1.20
CA LEU A 29 -0.85 -3.61 0.88
C LEU A 29 -0.60 -4.87 1.72
N ASN A 30 -0.94 -4.89 3.01
CA ASN A 30 -0.72 -6.07 3.84
C ASN A 30 -1.54 -7.28 3.36
N VAL A 31 -2.76 -7.06 2.88
CA VAL A 31 -3.61 -8.13 2.32
C VAL A 31 -3.12 -8.60 0.94
N MET A 32 -2.53 -7.70 0.13
CA MET A 32 -2.08 -8.01 -1.23
C MET A 32 -0.60 -8.41 -1.32
N ALA A 33 0.23 -8.02 -0.35
CA ALA A 33 1.68 -8.17 -0.41
C ALA A 33 2.09 -9.58 0.00
N LYS A 34 2.48 -10.37 -0.99
CA LYS A 34 3.29 -11.55 -0.77
C LYS A 34 4.74 -11.16 -0.54
N LYS A 35 5.50 -11.99 0.18
CA LYS A 35 6.95 -11.78 0.41
C LYS A 35 7.75 -11.60 -0.88
N GLU A 36 7.36 -12.30 -1.95
CA GLU A 36 7.96 -12.22 -3.28
C GLU A 36 7.65 -10.90 -4.01
N LEU A 37 6.54 -10.24 -3.67
CA LEU A 37 6.04 -9.04 -4.35
C LEU A 37 6.44 -7.73 -3.65
N ILE A 38 6.98 -7.80 -2.43
CA ILE A 38 7.57 -6.65 -1.71
C ILE A 38 8.55 -5.84 -2.57
N PRO A 39 9.52 -6.42 -3.30
CA PRO A 39 10.44 -5.64 -4.13
C PRO A 39 9.74 -4.83 -5.23
N PHE A 40 8.60 -5.30 -5.77
CA PHE A 40 7.82 -4.55 -6.75
C PHE A 40 7.16 -3.31 -6.15
N VAL A 41 6.66 -3.41 -4.91
CA VAL A 41 6.09 -2.27 -4.18
C VAL A 41 7.16 -1.20 -3.92
N LEU A 42 8.34 -1.62 -3.49
CA LEU A 42 9.46 -0.72 -3.22
C LEU A 42 9.96 -0.05 -4.52
N PHE A 43 10.02 -0.80 -5.62
CA PHE A 43 10.41 -0.29 -6.92
C PHE A 43 9.43 0.78 -7.43
N GLY A 44 8.12 0.54 -7.30
CA GLY A 44 7.09 1.52 -7.64
C GLY A 44 7.21 2.82 -6.84
N TYR A 45 7.51 2.72 -5.54
CA TYR A 45 7.75 3.88 -4.67
C TYR A 45 8.94 4.72 -5.14
N ILE A 46 10.07 4.05 -5.44
CA ILE A 46 11.27 4.71 -5.97
C ILE A 46 10.96 5.36 -7.33
N ALA A 47 10.21 4.69 -8.20
CA ALA A 47 9.83 5.25 -9.50
C ALA A 47 9.02 6.56 -9.35
N ILE A 48 8.06 6.62 -8.42
CA ILE A 48 7.30 7.85 -8.13
C ILE A 48 8.23 8.94 -7.56
N ALA A 49 9.10 8.59 -6.63
CA ALA A 49 9.98 9.55 -5.94
C ALA A 49 11.01 10.20 -6.88
N TYR A 50 11.61 9.43 -7.78
CA TYR A 50 12.69 9.92 -8.66
C TYR A 50 12.19 10.48 -10.00
N LEU A 51 11.13 9.91 -10.59
CA LEU A 51 10.63 10.36 -11.90
C LEU A 51 9.53 11.42 -11.76
N ASN A 52 9.05 11.70 -10.54
CA ASN A 52 7.95 12.62 -10.26
C ASN A 52 6.70 12.38 -11.14
N LEU A 53 6.48 11.12 -11.51
CA LEU A 53 5.37 10.72 -12.38
C LEU A 53 4.05 10.71 -11.60
N PRO A 54 2.92 11.03 -12.26
CA PRO A 54 1.61 10.89 -11.65
C PRO A 54 1.35 9.43 -11.28
N VAL A 55 0.64 9.19 -10.17
CA VAL A 55 0.30 7.86 -9.65
C VAL A 55 -0.33 6.96 -10.73
N MET A 56 -1.18 7.54 -11.57
CA MET A 56 -1.80 6.84 -12.70
C MET A 56 -0.78 6.34 -13.73
N GLY A 57 0.29 7.09 -13.99
CA GLY A 57 1.34 6.69 -14.92
C GLY A 57 2.12 5.48 -14.42
N VAL A 58 2.46 5.48 -13.14
CA VAL A 58 3.15 4.34 -12.51
C VAL A 58 2.23 3.11 -12.41
N ALA A 59 0.93 3.32 -12.17
CA ALA A 59 -0.05 2.22 -12.17
C ALA A 59 -0.13 1.51 -13.53
N VAL A 60 -0.22 2.25 -14.63
CA VAL A 60 -0.29 1.65 -15.99
C VAL A 60 0.99 0.88 -16.32
N ILE A 61 2.17 1.43 -15.98
CA ILE A 61 3.45 0.73 -16.17
C ILE A 61 3.51 -0.54 -15.32
N GLY A 62 3.11 -0.46 -14.05
CA GLY A 62 3.03 -1.61 -13.15
C GLY A 62 2.09 -2.70 -13.66
N THR A 63 0.92 -2.33 -14.17
CA THR A 63 -0.02 -3.28 -14.80
C THR A 63 0.58 -3.93 -16.04
N ALA A 64 1.28 -3.18 -16.90
CA ALA A 64 1.93 -3.75 -18.08
C ALA A 64 3.01 -4.78 -17.71
N ILE A 65 3.84 -4.48 -16.70
CA ILE A 65 4.84 -5.41 -16.16
C ILE A 65 4.17 -6.64 -15.55
N ALA A 66 3.12 -6.44 -14.73
CA ALA A 66 2.38 -7.52 -14.10
C ALA A 66 1.75 -8.46 -15.14
N LEU A 67 1.16 -7.92 -16.21
CA LEU A 67 0.61 -8.73 -17.31
C LEU A 67 1.72 -9.52 -18.03
N LEU A 68 2.86 -8.89 -18.34
CA LEU A 68 3.97 -9.57 -19.00
C LEU A 68 4.51 -10.72 -18.14
N VAL A 69 4.70 -10.47 -16.84
CA VAL A 69 5.12 -11.48 -15.87
C VAL A 69 4.07 -12.57 -15.77
N PHE A 70 2.78 -12.24 -15.68
CA PHE A 70 1.69 -13.22 -15.61
C PHE A 70 1.63 -14.12 -16.84
N PHE A 71 1.78 -13.57 -18.05
CA PHE A 71 1.81 -14.37 -19.29
C PHE A 71 3.06 -15.24 -19.42
N HIS A 72 4.22 -14.80 -18.90
CA HIS A 72 5.43 -15.62 -18.87
C HIS A 72 5.44 -16.66 -17.75
N ALA A 73 4.97 -16.31 -16.55
CA ALA A 73 4.86 -17.20 -15.38
C ALA A 73 3.82 -18.31 -15.60
N GLY A 74 2.79 -18.08 -16.43
CA GLY A 74 1.87 -19.14 -16.88
C GLY A 74 2.54 -20.29 -17.64
N LYS A 75 3.83 -20.17 -18.03
CA LYS A 75 4.63 -21.25 -18.64
C LYS A 75 5.63 -21.92 -17.68
N GLU A 76 5.91 -21.35 -16.51
CA GLU A 76 6.86 -21.91 -15.55
C GLU A 76 6.46 -21.57 -14.11
N ASN A 77 5.76 -22.52 -13.48
CA ASN A 77 5.50 -22.70 -12.04
C ASN A 77 4.65 -21.66 -11.28
N GLY A 78 3.61 -22.17 -10.61
CA GLY A 78 2.64 -21.41 -9.85
C GLY A 78 3.13 -20.99 -8.48
N GLU A 79 3.32 -19.70 -8.28
CA GLU A 79 3.38 -19.11 -6.94
C GLU A 79 1.97 -18.91 -6.41
N SER A 80 1.54 -19.85 -5.56
CA SER A 80 0.31 -19.77 -4.77
C SER A 80 0.21 -18.42 -4.07
N VAL A 81 -0.94 -17.77 -4.21
CA VAL A 81 -1.30 -16.66 -3.33
C VAL A 81 -1.51 -17.26 -1.96
N GLU A 82 -0.51 -17.15 -1.09
CA GLU A 82 -0.74 -17.29 0.35
C GLU A 82 -1.75 -16.21 0.72
N GLU A 83 -3.00 -16.62 0.92
CA GLU A 83 -3.98 -15.81 1.64
C GLU A 83 -3.37 -15.51 3.00
N VAL A 84 -3.00 -14.25 3.21
CA VAL A 84 -2.73 -13.74 4.54
C VAL A 84 -4.08 -13.75 5.25
N GLU A 85 -4.35 -14.82 5.99
CA GLU A 85 -5.47 -14.87 6.92
C GLU A 85 -5.25 -13.71 7.90
N VAL A 86 -6.07 -12.67 7.74
CA VAL A 86 -6.11 -11.56 8.68
C VAL A 86 -6.69 -12.16 9.94
N GLU A 87 -5.81 -12.67 10.80
CA GLU A 87 -6.15 -13.05 12.17
C GLU A 87 -6.57 -11.75 12.84
N PHE A 88 -7.87 -11.46 12.77
CA PHE A 88 -8.49 -10.48 13.64
C PHE A 88 -8.26 -11.04 15.04
N GLU A 89 -7.26 -10.50 15.73
CA GLU A 89 -7.06 -10.73 17.16
C GLU A 89 -8.31 -10.18 17.85
N ASP A 90 -9.32 -11.06 17.93
CA ASP A 90 -10.61 -10.82 18.55
C ASP A 90 -10.33 -10.78 20.06
N GLY A 91 -10.02 -9.58 20.53
CA GLY A 91 -9.45 -9.35 21.85
C GLY A 91 -9.85 -7.98 22.40
N ILE A 92 -11.04 -7.96 22.99
CA ILE A 92 -11.66 -6.98 23.92
C ILE A 92 -12.36 -5.76 23.30
#